data_AF-C8N761-F1
#
_entry.id   AF-C8N761-F1
#
_cell.length_a   1.000
_cell.length_b   1.000
_cell.length_c   1.000
_cell.angle_alpha   90.00
_cell.angle_beta   90.00
_cell.angle_gamma   90.00
#
_symmetry.space_group_name_H-M   'P 1'
#
loop_
_entity.id
_entity.type
_entity.pdbx_description
1 polymer ?
#
loop_
_entity_poly.entity_id
_entity_poly.type
_entity_poly.pdbx_seq_one_letter_code
_entity_poly.pdbx_strand_id
1 'polypeptide(L)'
;MTPEQKAAIAAKLGADLSKLPALQLVKLCLLHRAQPTALDTFPAALAAEITRRYTSEELGKDSTYYSVLQNFANQFQSPISRFHAALLEMAGTVNRDIWFTDHEALFRSAIDNDEVATWLAAKAQEDILNKCLRNRIALGYLAQSQTTATAILANETACALWKDAPDLWQVWPQHAPGMTVIAKSAELTQYITDTPAALAAVVASANAMQALIASPTARRVWVDSEVAMRTVAASEVAMRAVASSQVAMAAVAGSQVAMAAVAGSQVAMAAVAVSSVALAEIIQTATGRAALIAHNDNLQAVRQQIYDTVKASWKRKVNVNGGSSSSPGVEATITNPIKSPENALVFACLGHYNGHTRGVHQLKHPDGSIAAQNPPGRVHPTSMVAVDGISFGGASIYVASNFGYSYVELWTKE
;
A
#
# COMPACT_ATOMS: atom_id res chain seq x y z
N MET A 1 -0.08 -42.41 -11.63
CA MET A 1 0.08 -43.53 -10.68
C MET A 1 -1.27 -43.76 -10.03
N THR A 2 -1.77 -45.00 -9.97
CA THR A 2 -3.06 -45.27 -9.32
C THR A 2 -2.94 -45.18 -7.79
N PRO A 3 -4.03 -44.95 -7.04
CA PRO A 3 -4.01 -44.96 -5.58
C PRO A 3 -3.41 -46.24 -5.00
N GLU A 4 -3.66 -47.39 -5.62
CA GLU A 4 -3.14 -48.69 -5.21
C GLU A 4 -1.61 -48.76 -5.40
N GLN A 5 -1.10 -48.22 -6.51
CA GLN A 5 0.34 -48.13 -6.75
C GLN A 5 1.03 -47.23 -5.71
N LYS A 6 0.40 -46.10 -5.32
CA LYS A 6 0.94 -45.21 -4.28
C LYS A 6 1.02 -45.93 -2.93
N ALA A 7 -0.05 -46.63 -2.53
CA ALA A 7 -0.10 -47.38 -1.27
C ALA A 7 0.94 -48.52 -1.23
N ALA A 8 1.13 -49.23 -2.34
CA ALA A 8 2.13 -50.30 -2.43
C ALA A 8 3.57 -49.77 -2.30
N ILE A 9 3.86 -48.61 -2.87
CA ILE A 9 5.17 -47.97 -2.74
C ILE A 9 5.38 -47.44 -1.32
N ALA A 10 4.37 -46.81 -0.73
CA ALA A 10 4.40 -46.36 0.66
C ALA A 10 4.73 -47.49 1.63
N ALA A 11 4.10 -48.66 1.46
CA ALA A 11 4.36 -49.86 2.26
C ALA A 11 5.81 -50.36 2.14
N LYS A 12 6.40 -50.29 0.94
CA LYS A 12 7.82 -50.65 0.73
C LYS A 12 8.78 -49.65 1.36
N LEU A 13 8.49 -48.35 1.27
CA LEU A 13 9.31 -47.30 1.86
C LEU A 13 9.20 -47.28 3.40
N GLY A 14 8.05 -47.67 3.94
CA GLY A 14 7.79 -47.74 5.39
C GLY A 14 8.28 -49.02 6.07
N ALA A 15 9.01 -49.88 5.36
CA ALA A 15 9.63 -51.06 5.95
C ALA A 15 10.69 -50.68 7.00
N ASP A 16 10.91 -51.56 7.98
CA ASP A 16 11.94 -51.40 9.01
C ASP A 16 13.34 -51.36 8.40
N LEU A 17 13.86 -50.14 8.21
CA LEU A 17 15.13 -49.90 7.53
C LEU A 17 16.30 -50.58 8.24
N SER A 18 16.21 -50.83 9.55
CA SER A 18 17.27 -51.47 10.34
C SER A 18 17.55 -52.93 9.94
N LYS A 19 16.57 -53.60 9.31
CA LYS A 19 16.64 -55.01 8.90
C LYS A 19 17.09 -55.21 7.46
N LEU A 20 17.26 -54.14 6.68
CA LEU A 20 17.56 -54.23 5.25
C LEU A 20 19.06 -54.14 4.99
N PRO A 21 19.63 -54.85 4.00
CA PRO A 21 21.02 -54.65 3.60
C PRO A 21 21.22 -53.34 2.84
N ALA A 22 22.45 -52.82 2.78
CA ALA A 22 22.76 -51.51 2.18
C ALA A 22 22.31 -51.39 0.70
N LEU A 23 22.49 -52.44 -0.10
CA LEU A 23 22.00 -52.48 -1.49
C LEU A 23 20.47 -52.33 -1.59
N GLN A 24 19.73 -52.88 -0.63
CA GLN A 24 18.28 -52.75 -0.60
C GLN A 24 17.86 -51.34 -0.19
N LEU A 25 18.60 -50.69 0.72
CA LEU A 25 18.42 -49.27 1.03
C LEU A 25 18.64 -48.41 -0.23
N VAL A 26 19.67 -48.68 -1.03
CA VAL A 26 19.89 -47.97 -2.31
C VAL A 26 18.70 -48.15 -3.26
N LYS A 27 18.15 -49.36 -3.36
CA LYS A 27 16.93 -49.60 -4.17
C LYS A 27 15.71 -48.85 -3.64
N LEU A 28 15.53 -48.77 -2.32
CA LEU A 28 14.48 -47.95 -1.72
C LEU A 28 14.71 -46.45 -1.96
N CYS A 29 15.96 -45.98 -1.94
CA CYS A 29 16.29 -44.60 -2.33
C CYS A 29 15.90 -44.33 -3.79
N LEU A 30 16.22 -45.24 -4.72
CA LEU A 30 15.80 -45.12 -6.12
C LEU A 30 14.28 -45.14 -6.27
N LEU A 31 13.58 -45.97 -5.49
CA LEU A 31 12.12 -46.05 -5.48
C LEU A 31 11.50 -44.75 -4.94
N HIS A 32 12.03 -44.21 -3.83
CA HIS A 32 11.62 -42.94 -3.27
C HIS A 32 11.89 -41.80 -4.25
N ARG A 33 13.06 -41.78 -4.90
CA ARG A 33 13.38 -40.79 -5.94
C ARG A 33 12.39 -40.84 -7.10
N ALA A 34 11.90 -42.02 -7.46
CA ALA A 34 10.89 -42.17 -8.50
C ALA A 34 9.49 -41.73 -8.06
N GLN A 35 9.17 -41.81 -6.76
CA GLN A 35 7.86 -41.49 -6.18
C GLN A 35 8.01 -40.85 -4.78
N PRO A 36 8.46 -39.58 -4.70
CA PRO A 36 8.87 -38.97 -3.43
C PRO A 36 7.69 -38.71 -2.48
N THR A 37 6.47 -38.53 -3.02
CA THR A 37 5.24 -38.29 -2.24
C THR A 37 4.57 -39.56 -1.72
N ALA A 38 5.16 -40.73 -1.95
CA ALA A 38 4.63 -41.99 -1.45
C ALA A 38 4.84 -42.15 0.06
N LEU A 39 5.93 -41.60 0.62
CA LEU A 39 6.16 -41.58 2.07
C LEU A 39 7.13 -40.46 2.46
N ASP A 40 6.60 -39.36 2.98
CA ASP A 40 7.36 -38.16 3.34
C ASP A 40 8.35 -38.35 4.50
N THR A 41 8.15 -39.39 5.34
CA THR A 41 9.02 -39.70 6.47
C THR A 41 10.27 -40.49 6.06
N PHE A 42 10.32 -41.05 4.85
CA PHE A 42 11.42 -41.89 4.39
C PHE A 42 12.78 -41.18 4.41
N PRO A 43 12.94 -39.92 3.95
CA PRO A 43 14.22 -39.22 4.01
C PRO A 43 14.79 -39.09 5.43
N ALA A 44 13.94 -38.77 6.41
CA ALA A 44 14.35 -38.66 7.80
C ALA A 44 14.73 -40.04 8.39
N ALA A 45 13.93 -41.06 8.09
CA ALA A 45 14.23 -42.43 8.50
C ALA A 45 15.54 -42.96 7.88
N LEU A 46 15.79 -42.67 6.60
CA LEU A 46 17.02 -43.01 5.90
C LEU A 46 18.23 -42.32 6.55
N ALA A 47 18.13 -41.02 6.84
CA ALA A 47 19.22 -40.27 7.47
C ALA A 47 19.55 -40.79 8.88
N ALA A 48 18.53 -41.09 9.68
CA ALA A 48 18.73 -41.72 10.99
C ALA A 48 19.43 -43.09 10.85
N GLU A 49 19.05 -43.87 9.84
CA GLU A 49 19.64 -45.18 9.60
C GLU A 49 21.08 -45.12 9.08
N ILE A 50 21.43 -44.13 8.26
CA ILE A 50 22.81 -43.90 7.83
C ILE A 50 23.69 -43.57 9.04
N THR A 51 23.26 -42.64 9.90
CA THR A 51 23.97 -42.28 11.14
C THR A 51 24.14 -43.47 12.08
N ARG A 52 23.13 -44.34 12.19
CA ARG A 52 23.17 -45.54 13.03
C ARG A 52 24.15 -46.60 12.51
N ARG A 53 24.21 -46.79 11.19
CA ARG A 53 24.99 -47.88 10.55
C ARG A 53 26.45 -47.57 10.33
N TYR A 54 26.77 -46.33 9.97
CA TYR A 54 28.10 -45.95 9.51
C TYR A 54 28.83 -45.14 10.58
N THR A 55 29.31 -45.84 11.61
CA THR A 55 30.17 -45.25 12.63
C THR A 55 31.57 -44.97 12.07
N SER A 56 32.39 -44.21 12.80
CA SER A 56 33.79 -43.93 12.40
C SER A 56 34.60 -45.19 12.13
N GLU A 57 34.33 -46.30 12.83
CA GLU A 57 35.03 -47.57 12.64
C GLU A 57 34.58 -48.29 11.35
N GLU A 58 33.28 -48.31 11.07
CA GLU A 58 32.70 -48.89 9.85
C GLU A 58 33.12 -48.12 8.59
N LEU A 59 33.23 -46.79 8.67
CA LEU A 59 33.70 -45.95 7.57
C LEU A 59 35.16 -46.24 7.20
N GLY A 60 35.97 -46.73 8.15
CA GLY A 60 37.35 -47.15 7.90
C GLY A 60 37.47 -48.47 7.14
N LYS A 61 36.38 -49.24 6.98
CA LYS A 61 36.36 -50.56 6.32
C LYS A 61 35.97 -50.45 4.84
N ASP A 62 34.77 -49.92 4.54
CA ASP A 62 34.28 -49.68 3.17
C ASP A 62 33.26 -48.53 3.19
N SER A 63 33.59 -47.43 2.52
CA SER A 63 32.78 -46.22 2.48
C SER A 63 31.85 -46.14 1.26
N THR A 64 31.87 -47.11 0.34
CA THR A 64 31.16 -47.03 -0.95
C THR A 64 29.65 -46.82 -0.76
N TYR A 65 29.01 -47.68 0.02
CA TYR A 65 27.57 -47.57 0.28
C TYR A 65 27.22 -46.36 1.14
N TYR A 66 28.10 -45.97 2.06
CA TYR A 66 27.93 -44.73 2.81
C TYR A 66 27.90 -43.53 1.86
N SER A 67 28.87 -43.39 0.97
CA SER A 67 28.92 -42.28 0.01
C SER A 67 27.68 -42.20 -0.87
N VAL A 68 27.19 -43.34 -1.37
CA VAL A 68 25.98 -43.39 -2.21
C VAL A 68 24.73 -43.05 -1.39
N LEU A 69 24.54 -43.66 -0.23
CA LEU A 69 23.36 -43.44 0.61
C LEU A 69 23.34 -42.03 1.20
N GLN A 70 24.50 -41.50 1.62
CA GLN A 70 24.63 -40.13 2.09
C GLN A 70 24.37 -39.13 0.95
N ASN A 71 24.81 -39.43 -0.27
CA ASN A 71 24.48 -38.61 -1.44
C ASN A 71 22.95 -38.58 -1.69
N PHE A 72 22.27 -39.74 -1.63
CA PHE A 72 20.81 -39.80 -1.70
C PHE A 72 20.13 -39.04 -0.57
N ALA A 73 20.59 -39.23 0.68
CA ALA A 73 20.04 -38.53 1.83
C ALA A 73 20.18 -37.01 1.69
N ASN A 74 21.34 -36.52 1.26
CA ASN A 74 21.57 -35.11 0.99
C ASN A 74 20.64 -34.59 -0.12
N GLN A 75 20.43 -35.37 -1.19
CA GLN A 75 19.49 -35.02 -2.26
C GLN A 75 18.04 -34.98 -1.77
N PHE A 76 17.62 -35.94 -0.94
CA PHE A 76 16.25 -35.98 -0.41
C PHE A 76 15.99 -34.90 0.64
N GLN A 77 17.04 -34.47 1.35
CA GLN A 77 16.96 -33.40 2.33
C GLN A 77 17.06 -32.01 1.69
N SER A 78 17.64 -31.88 0.49
CA SER A 78 17.73 -30.61 -0.22
C SER A 78 16.32 -30.09 -0.55
N PRO A 79 15.90 -28.93 0.03
CA PRO A 79 14.60 -28.34 -0.27
C PRO A 79 14.41 -28.07 -1.77
N ILE A 80 15.49 -27.69 -2.46
CA ILE A 80 15.51 -27.46 -3.91
C ILE A 80 15.19 -28.74 -4.68
N SER A 81 15.83 -29.86 -4.35
CA SER A 81 15.64 -31.11 -5.12
C SER A 81 14.20 -31.61 -5.03
N ARG A 82 13.61 -31.60 -3.82
CA ARG A 82 12.20 -31.98 -3.63
C ARG A 82 11.25 -31.02 -4.33
N PHE A 83 11.50 -29.71 -4.22
CA PHE A 83 10.65 -28.70 -4.84
C PHE A 83 10.73 -28.75 -6.37
N HIS A 84 11.93 -28.89 -6.94
CA HIS A 84 12.12 -29.03 -8.37
C HIS A 84 11.38 -30.24 -8.93
N ALA A 85 11.46 -31.40 -8.27
CA ALA A 85 10.71 -32.59 -8.70
C ALA A 85 9.19 -32.32 -8.74
N ALA A 86 8.65 -31.64 -7.71
CA ALA A 86 7.24 -31.25 -7.67
C ALA A 86 6.88 -30.26 -8.81
N LEU A 87 7.76 -29.30 -9.12
CA LEU A 87 7.52 -28.35 -10.22
C LEU A 87 7.61 -29.00 -11.61
N LEU A 88 8.42 -30.05 -11.78
CA LEU A 88 8.43 -30.85 -13.01
C LEU A 88 7.12 -31.64 -13.18
N GLU A 89 6.55 -32.16 -12.09
CA GLU A 89 5.21 -32.75 -12.10
C GLU A 89 4.17 -31.69 -12.51
N MET A 90 4.18 -30.52 -11.84
CA MET A 90 3.33 -29.38 -12.19
C MET A 90 3.43 -29.01 -13.67
N ALA A 91 4.65 -28.97 -14.22
CA ALA A 91 4.88 -28.62 -15.61
C ALA A 91 4.20 -29.60 -16.58
N GLY A 92 4.14 -30.89 -16.23
CA GLY A 92 3.48 -31.95 -17.00
C GLY A 92 1.96 -32.05 -16.80
N THR A 93 1.36 -31.31 -15.84
CA THR A 93 -0.08 -31.33 -15.62
C THR A 93 -0.85 -30.53 -16.67
N VAL A 94 -2.06 -31.00 -17.01
CA VAL A 94 -2.99 -30.27 -17.89
C VAL A 94 -3.61 -29.08 -17.15
N ASN A 95 -4.06 -29.30 -15.91
CA ASN A 95 -4.67 -28.26 -15.08
C ASN A 95 -3.79 -27.94 -13.87
N ARG A 96 -3.08 -26.81 -13.97
CA ARG A 96 -2.16 -26.33 -12.93
C ARG A 96 -2.89 -25.75 -11.72
N ASP A 97 -4.11 -25.25 -11.87
CA ASP A 97 -4.89 -24.69 -10.75
C ASP A 97 -5.21 -25.77 -9.72
N ILE A 98 -5.64 -26.95 -10.19
CA ILE A 98 -5.85 -28.13 -9.34
C ILE A 98 -4.53 -28.50 -8.66
N TRP A 99 -3.42 -28.55 -9.43
CA TRP A 99 -2.12 -28.91 -8.88
C TRP A 99 -1.68 -27.96 -7.76
N PHE A 100 -1.75 -26.64 -7.97
CA PHE A 100 -1.35 -25.66 -6.95
C PHE A 100 -2.26 -25.66 -5.74
N THR A 101 -3.55 -25.95 -5.92
CA THR A 101 -4.52 -26.09 -4.83
C THR A 101 -4.19 -27.32 -3.97
N ASP A 102 -3.92 -28.47 -4.59
CA ASP A 102 -3.60 -29.71 -3.89
C ASP A 102 -2.20 -29.67 -3.23
N HIS A 103 -1.28 -28.84 -3.75
CA HIS A 103 0.11 -28.74 -3.29
C HIS A 103 0.42 -27.41 -2.57
N GLU A 104 -0.59 -26.68 -2.08
CA GLU A 104 -0.41 -25.36 -1.46
C GLU A 104 0.66 -25.39 -0.36
N ALA A 105 0.53 -26.30 0.61
CA ALA A 105 1.43 -26.36 1.77
C ALA A 105 2.90 -26.58 1.36
N LEU A 106 3.13 -27.48 0.40
CA LEU A 106 4.45 -27.73 -0.16
C LEU A 106 4.98 -26.48 -0.86
N PHE A 107 4.20 -25.89 -1.76
CA PHE A 107 4.64 -24.74 -2.55
C PHE A 107 4.95 -23.54 -1.66
N ARG A 108 4.06 -23.19 -0.73
CA ARG A 108 4.23 -22.05 0.18
C ARG A 108 5.44 -22.21 1.10
N SER A 109 5.62 -23.39 1.69
CA SER A 109 6.79 -23.66 2.54
C SER A 109 8.11 -23.57 1.77
N ALA A 110 8.12 -23.98 0.50
CA ALA A 110 9.31 -23.97 -0.34
C ALA A 110 9.70 -22.55 -0.78
N ILE A 111 8.75 -21.72 -1.21
CA ILE A 111 9.04 -20.35 -1.67
C ILE A 111 9.46 -19.39 -0.53
N ASP A 112 9.18 -19.73 0.73
CA ASP A 112 9.65 -18.96 1.89
C ASP A 112 11.09 -19.30 2.30
N ASN A 113 11.72 -20.29 1.65
CA ASN A 113 13.13 -20.62 1.86
C ASN A 113 14.05 -19.81 0.91
N ASP A 114 15.10 -19.20 1.45
CA ASP A 114 16.02 -18.32 0.69
C ASP A 114 16.76 -19.03 -0.45
N GLU A 115 17.22 -20.27 -0.23
CA GLU A 115 17.94 -21.05 -1.24
C GLU A 115 17.01 -21.44 -2.39
N VAL A 116 15.78 -21.86 -2.06
CA VAL A 116 14.76 -22.21 -3.05
C VAL A 116 14.31 -20.98 -3.83
N ALA A 117 14.11 -19.84 -3.17
CA ALA A 117 13.74 -18.58 -3.81
C ALA A 117 14.81 -18.13 -4.81
N THR A 118 16.08 -18.17 -4.40
CA THR A 118 17.22 -17.83 -5.26
C THR A 118 17.33 -18.81 -6.43
N TRP A 119 17.15 -20.10 -6.18
CA TRP A 119 17.15 -21.13 -7.21
C TRP A 119 16.00 -20.94 -8.22
N LEU A 120 14.78 -20.66 -7.76
CA LEU A 120 13.60 -20.46 -8.61
C LEU A 120 13.74 -19.21 -9.49
N ALA A 121 14.36 -18.15 -8.97
CA ALA A 121 14.62 -16.92 -9.72
C ALA A 121 15.82 -17.03 -10.69
N ALA A 122 16.60 -18.13 -10.63
CA ALA A 122 17.75 -18.30 -11.50
C ALA A 122 17.33 -18.50 -12.96
N LYS A 123 18.13 -17.97 -13.90
CA LYS A 123 17.91 -18.13 -15.35
C LYS A 123 17.74 -19.59 -15.79
N ALA A 124 18.39 -20.53 -15.10
CA ALA A 124 18.24 -21.96 -15.38
C ALA A 124 16.81 -22.49 -15.16
N GLN A 125 15.97 -21.79 -14.39
CA GLN A 125 14.59 -22.15 -14.06
C GLN A 125 13.55 -21.27 -14.76
N GLU A 126 13.95 -20.51 -15.79
CA GLU A 126 13.08 -19.55 -16.50
C GLU A 126 11.74 -20.16 -16.95
N ASP A 127 11.77 -21.35 -17.56
CA ASP A 127 10.56 -22.04 -18.03
C ASP A 127 9.61 -22.43 -16.89
N ILE A 128 10.17 -22.89 -15.76
CA ILE A 128 9.39 -23.26 -14.57
C ILE A 128 8.81 -22.01 -13.91
N LEU A 129 9.62 -20.97 -13.71
CA LEU A 129 9.17 -19.70 -13.13
C LEU A 129 8.08 -19.05 -13.99
N ASN A 130 8.24 -19.05 -15.32
CA ASN A 130 7.24 -18.53 -16.24
C ASN A 130 5.90 -19.29 -16.11
N LYS A 131 5.92 -20.62 -15.99
CA LYS A 131 4.70 -21.41 -15.73
C LYS A 131 4.03 -21.03 -14.40
N CYS A 132 4.82 -20.78 -13.35
CA CYS A 132 4.30 -20.31 -12.05
C CYS A 132 3.69 -18.91 -12.16
N LEU A 133 4.39 -17.95 -12.77
CA LEU A 133 3.93 -16.56 -12.88
C LEU A 133 2.68 -16.40 -13.76
N ARG A 134 2.50 -17.28 -14.74
CA ARG A 134 1.31 -17.31 -15.61
C ARG A 134 0.12 -18.06 -14.99
N ASN A 135 0.29 -18.68 -13.82
CA ASN A 135 -0.79 -19.29 -13.07
C ASN A 135 -1.25 -18.35 -11.94
N ARG A 136 -2.53 -18.00 -11.91
CA ARG A 136 -3.07 -17.01 -10.97
C ARG A 136 -2.88 -17.38 -9.50
N ILE A 137 -3.02 -18.67 -9.16
CA ILE A 137 -2.88 -19.18 -7.79
C ILE A 137 -1.41 -19.08 -7.36
N ALA A 138 -0.50 -19.60 -8.18
CA ALA A 138 0.93 -19.55 -7.88
C ALA A 138 1.45 -18.11 -7.83
N LEU A 139 1.02 -17.24 -8.74
CA LEU A 139 1.32 -15.81 -8.71
C LEU A 139 0.90 -15.18 -7.37
N GLY A 140 -0.27 -15.55 -6.85
CA GLY A 140 -0.75 -15.11 -5.53
C GLY A 140 0.13 -15.61 -4.39
N TYR A 141 0.58 -16.87 -4.43
CA TYR A 141 1.52 -17.40 -3.44
C TYR A 141 2.88 -16.69 -3.50
N LEU A 142 3.41 -16.46 -4.71
CA LEU A 142 4.67 -15.74 -4.92
C LEU A 142 4.59 -14.29 -4.41
N ALA A 143 3.45 -13.62 -4.63
CA ALA A 143 3.22 -12.26 -4.13
C ALA A 143 3.07 -12.19 -2.60
N GLN A 144 2.69 -13.29 -1.94
CA GLN A 144 2.62 -13.39 -0.48
C GLN A 144 3.98 -13.71 0.16
N SER A 145 4.89 -14.36 -0.57
CA SER A 145 6.23 -14.66 -0.09
C SER A 145 7.16 -13.47 -0.29
N GLN A 146 7.51 -12.77 0.79
CA GLN A 146 8.50 -11.69 0.72
C GLN A 146 9.86 -12.20 0.21
N THR A 147 10.24 -13.42 0.62
CA THR A 147 11.50 -14.07 0.25
C THR A 147 11.59 -14.28 -1.26
N THR A 148 10.63 -14.98 -1.85
CA THR A 148 10.63 -15.22 -3.30
C THR A 148 10.32 -13.97 -4.10
N ALA A 149 9.43 -13.08 -3.65
CA ALA A 149 9.22 -11.79 -4.31
C ALA A 149 10.53 -10.98 -4.38
N THR A 150 11.34 -10.99 -3.33
CA THR A 150 12.67 -10.32 -3.33
C THR A 150 13.61 -10.98 -4.35
N ALA A 151 13.69 -12.31 -4.39
CA ALA A 151 14.55 -13.02 -5.33
C ALA A 151 14.15 -12.76 -6.80
N ILE A 152 12.85 -12.80 -7.11
CA ILE A 152 12.32 -12.55 -8.46
C ILE A 152 12.60 -11.10 -8.88
N LEU A 153 12.29 -10.13 -8.02
CA LEU A 153 12.37 -8.71 -8.37
C LEU A 153 13.80 -8.17 -8.37
N ALA A 154 14.74 -8.84 -7.69
CA ALA A 154 16.17 -8.50 -7.72
C ALA A 154 16.93 -9.13 -8.92
N ASN A 155 16.36 -10.13 -9.59
CA ASN A 155 16.97 -10.79 -10.74
C ASN A 155 16.38 -10.24 -12.05
N GLU A 156 17.22 -9.77 -12.96
CA GLU A 156 16.78 -9.13 -14.20
C GLU A 156 15.88 -10.03 -15.08
N THR A 157 16.27 -11.29 -15.28
CA THR A 157 15.51 -12.24 -16.11
C THR A 157 14.19 -12.62 -15.46
N ALA A 158 14.21 -12.92 -14.16
CA ALA A 158 12.99 -13.25 -13.41
C ALA A 158 12.03 -12.04 -13.32
N CYS A 159 12.56 -10.84 -13.14
CA CYS A 159 11.78 -9.60 -13.10
C CYS A 159 11.11 -9.33 -14.45
N ALA A 160 11.79 -9.61 -15.57
CA ALA A 160 11.18 -9.51 -16.90
C ALA A 160 9.98 -10.46 -17.05
N LEU A 161 10.13 -11.74 -16.68
CA LEU A 161 9.01 -12.70 -16.66
C LEU A 161 7.86 -12.25 -15.75
N TRP A 162 8.20 -11.65 -14.60
CA TRP A 162 7.21 -11.12 -13.67
C TRP A 162 6.40 -9.99 -14.29
N LYS A 163 7.05 -9.05 -15.00
CA LYS A 163 6.38 -7.95 -15.72
C LYS A 163 5.44 -8.47 -16.82
N ASP A 164 5.77 -9.60 -17.43
CA ASP A 164 4.99 -10.22 -18.52
C ASP A 164 3.85 -11.15 -18.04
N ALA A 165 3.66 -11.28 -16.72
CA ALA A 165 2.60 -12.11 -16.18
C ALA A 165 1.20 -11.52 -16.48
N PRO A 166 0.27 -12.29 -17.08
CA PRO A 166 -0.99 -11.76 -17.61
C PRO A 166 -1.93 -11.19 -16.54
N ASP A 167 -1.98 -11.83 -15.37
CA ASP A 167 -2.82 -11.41 -14.24
C ASP A 167 -2.05 -10.61 -13.19
N LEU A 168 -0.84 -10.11 -13.54
CA LEU A 168 0.08 -9.45 -12.60
C LEU A 168 -0.66 -8.42 -11.74
N TRP A 169 -1.29 -7.45 -12.40
CA TRP A 169 -1.92 -6.32 -11.72
C TRP A 169 -3.28 -6.67 -11.14
N GLN A 170 -3.87 -7.80 -11.49
CA GLN A 170 -5.09 -8.28 -10.82
C GLN A 170 -4.76 -8.97 -9.49
N VAL A 171 -3.59 -9.60 -9.37
CA VAL A 171 -3.21 -10.42 -8.21
C VAL A 171 -2.24 -9.70 -7.29
N TRP A 172 -1.12 -9.21 -7.80
CA TRP A 172 0.01 -8.72 -7.00
C TRP A 172 -0.37 -7.56 -6.06
N PRO A 173 -1.16 -6.55 -6.49
CA PRO A 173 -1.58 -5.46 -5.60
C PRO A 173 -2.43 -5.91 -4.41
N GLN A 174 -3.02 -7.11 -4.43
CA GLN A 174 -3.78 -7.64 -3.31
C GLN A 174 -2.88 -8.14 -2.16
N HIS A 175 -1.58 -8.29 -2.39
CA HIS A 175 -0.66 -8.91 -1.43
C HIS A 175 0.41 -7.91 -0.95
N ALA A 176 0.30 -7.51 0.33
CA ALA A 176 1.20 -6.54 0.95
C ALA A 176 2.70 -6.93 0.93
N PRO A 177 3.09 -8.21 1.11
CA PRO A 177 4.51 -8.60 1.07
C PRO A 177 5.19 -8.27 -0.27
N GLY A 178 4.59 -8.71 -1.39
CA GLY A 178 5.11 -8.42 -2.72
C GLY A 178 5.12 -6.93 -3.05
N MET A 179 4.10 -6.18 -2.64
CA MET A 179 4.06 -4.73 -2.80
C MET A 179 5.13 -4.02 -1.95
N THR A 180 5.43 -4.53 -0.76
CA THR A 180 6.50 -4.01 0.10
C THR A 180 7.87 -4.21 -0.54
N VAL A 181 8.09 -5.32 -1.27
CA VAL A 181 9.32 -5.51 -2.05
C VAL A 181 9.41 -4.51 -3.19
N ILE A 182 8.34 -4.33 -3.97
CA ILE A 182 8.30 -3.32 -5.04
C ILE A 182 8.62 -1.93 -4.50
N ALA A 183 8.01 -1.56 -3.36
CA ALA A 183 8.17 -0.25 -2.75
C ALA A 183 9.62 0.08 -2.34
N LYS A 184 10.52 -0.92 -2.25
CA LYS A 184 11.95 -0.70 -1.97
C LYS A 184 12.73 -0.20 -3.18
N SER A 185 12.23 -0.42 -4.40
CA SER A 185 12.88 0.01 -5.66
C SER A 185 12.19 1.23 -6.25
N ALA A 186 12.98 2.25 -6.54
CA ALA A 186 12.49 3.44 -7.25
C ALA A 186 12.12 3.08 -8.69
N GLU A 187 12.88 2.19 -9.34
CA GLU A 187 12.69 1.73 -10.71
C GLU A 187 11.38 0.95 -10.87
N LEU A 188 11.06 0.05 -9.94
CA LEU A 188 9.79 -0.68 -9.98
C LEU A 188 8.60 0.22 -9.63
N THR A 189 8.78 1.19 -8.74
CA THR A 189 7.74 2.20 -8.46
C THR A 189 7.52 3.11 -9.67
N GLN A 190 8.58 3.48 -10.38
CA GLN A 190 8.50 4.24 -11.62
C GLN A 190 7.80 3.43 -12.71
N TYR A 191 8.14 2.15 -12.85
CA TYR A 191 7.45 1.23 -13.77
C TYR A 191 5.94 1.16 -13.52
N ILE A 192 5.49 1.13 -12.25
CA ILE A 192 4.06 1.23 -11.92
C ILE A 192 3.47 2.55 -12.43
N THR A 193 4.16 3.66 -12.19
CA THR A 193 3.71 5.00 -12.57
C THR A 193 3.60 5.17 -14.08
N ASP A 194 4.53 4.57 -14.83
CA ASP A 194 4.59 4.63 -16.30
C ASP A 194 3.64 3.64 -16.98
N THR A 195 3.07 2.69 -16.22
CA THR A 195 2.18 1.65 -16.74
C THR A 195 0.74 1.90 -16.27
N PRO A 196 -0.18 2.40 -17.13
CA PRO A 196 -1.52 2.78 -16.73
C PRO A 196 -2.33 1.69 -16.01
N ALA A 197 -2.24 0.44 -16.50
CA ALA A 197 -2.92 -0.69 -15.87
C ALA A 197 -2.36 -1.02 -14.48
N ALA A 198 -1.04 -0.85 -14.28
CA ALA A 198 -0.39 -1.03 -12.99
C ALA A 198 -0.82 0.04 -12.00
N LEU A 199 -0.72 1.31 -12.40
CA LEU A 199 -1.10 2.45 -11.59
C LEU A 199 -2.56 2.35 -11.14
N ALA A 200 -3.47 2.05 -12.08
CA ALA A 200 -4.90 1.90 -11.77
C ALA A 200 -5.14 0.78 -10.74
N ALA A 201 -4.51 -0.38 -10.92
CA ALA A 201 -4.68 -1.51 -10.00
C ALA A 201 -4.10 -1.25 -8.61
N VAL A 202 -2.92 -0.61 -8.54
CA VAL A 202 -2.28 -0.24 -7.29
C VAL A 202 -3.13 0.78 -6.52
N VAL A 203 -3.59 1.83 -7.19
CA VAL A 203 -4.40 2.90 -6.58
C VAL A 203 -5.78 2.41 -6.13
N ALA A 204 -6.31 1.35 -6.75
CA ALA A 204 -7.54 0.68 -6.32
C ALA A 204 -7.35 -0.26 -5.11
N SER A 205 -6.11 -0.62 -4.77
CA SER A 205 -5.80 -1.55 -3.68
C SER A 205 -5.26 -0.86 -2.44
N ALA A 206 -5.97 -1.01 -1.32
CA ALA A 206 -5.52 -0.53 -0.02
C ALA A 206 -4.18 -1.16 0.40
N ASN A 207 -3.99 -2.47 0.15
CA ASN A 207 -2.77 -3.18 0.51
C ASN A 207 -1.56 -2.65 -0.25
N ALA A 208 -1.73 -2.38 -1.55
CA ALA A 208 -0.67 -1.83 -2.38
C ALA A 208 -0.32 -0.39 -1.99
N MET A 209 -1.35 0.44 -1.80
CA MET A 209 -1.14 1.84 -1.42
C MET A 209 -0.50 1.97 -0.04
N GLN A 210 -0.88 1.15 0.94
CA GLN A 210 -0.23 1.16 2.25
C GLN A 210 1.27 0.84 2.15
N ALA A 211 1.66 -0.13 1.31
CA ALA A 211 3.07 -0.45 1.10
C ALA A 211 3.85 0.72 0.46
N LEU A 212 3.30 1.35 -0.58
CA LEU A 212 3.93 2.51 -1.22
C LEU A 212 3.95 3.75 -0.31
N ILE A 213 2.90 3.94 0.50
CA ILE A 213 2.81 5.01 1.49
C ILE A 213 3.84 4.81 2.60
N ALA A 214 4.10 3.58 3.05
CA ALA A 214 5.08 3.32 4.10
C ALA A 214 6.52 3.54 3.63
N SER A 215 6.83 3.27 2.36
CA SER A 215 8.18 3.37 1.83
C SER A 215 8.61 4.81 1.48
N PRO A 216 9.71 5.33 2.04
CA PRO A 216 10.26 6.61 1.63
C PRO A 216 10.75 6.61 0.17
N THR A 217 11.26 5.47 -0.32
CA THR A 217 11.70 5.33 -1.72
C THR A 217 10.53 5.48 -2.67
N ALA A 218 9.42 4.78 -2.42
CA ALA A 218 8.24 4.87 -3.27
C ALA A 218 7.60 6.26 -3.21
N ARG A 219 7.45 6.86 -2.01
CA ARG A 219 6.89 8.21 -1.84
C ARG A 219 7.58 9.26 -2.69
N ARG A 220 8.92 9.22 -2.80
CA ARG A 220 9.68 10.17 -3.64
C ARG A 220 9.35 10.06 -5.13
N VAL A 221 8.90 8.90 -5.60
CA VAL A 221 8.57 8.68 -7.01
C VAL A 221 7.16 9.17 -7.33
N TRP A 222 6.15 8.79 -6.53
CA TRP A 222 4.76 9.09 -6.89
C TRP A 222 4.28 10.48 -6.47
N VAL A 223 4.84 11.10 -5.42
CA VAL A 223 4.38 12.41 -4.91
C VAL A 223 4.63 13.53 -5.92
N ASP A 224 5.76 13.50 -6.63
CA ASP A 224 6.08 14.53 -7.63
C ASP A 224 5.65 14.14 -9.06
N SER A 225 5.03 12.98 -9.23
CA SER A 225 4.46 12.55 -10.51
C SER A 225 3.04 13.06 -10.68
N GLU A 226 2.84 13.94 -11.68
CA GLU A 226 1.53 14.50 -12.03
C GLU A 226 0.50 13.41 -12.38
N VAL A 227 0.92 12.39 -13.14
CA VAL A 227 0.05 11.28 -13.54
C VAL A 227 -0.34 10.41 -12.33
N ALA A 228 0.63 10.09 -11.47
CA ALA A 228 0.37 9.32 -10.26
C ALA A 228 -0.57 10.08 -9.32
N MET A 229 -0.26 11.34 -9.03
CA MET A 229 -1.03 12.16 -8.09
C MET A 229 -2.45 12.43 -8.57
N ARG A 230 -2.67 12.66 -9.87
CA ARG A 230 -4.03 12.76 -10.42
C ARG A 230 -4.82 11.48 -10.22
N THR A 231 -4.19 10.33 -10.45
CA THR A 231 -4.85 9.02 -10.31
C THR A 231 -5.14 8.72 -8.84
N VAL A 232 -4.18 8.97 -7.95
CA VAL A 232 -4.35 8.87 -6.49
C VAL A 232 -5.47 9.78 -6.00
N ALA A 233 -5.47 11.05 -6.40
CA ALA A 233 -6.46 12.05 -5.99
C ALA A 233 -7.89 11.72 -6.49
N ALA A 234 -8.01 10.98 -7.59
CA ALA A 234 -9.31 10.50 -8.10
C ALA A 234 -9.82 9.24 -7.39
N SER A 235 -9.00 8.59 -6.54
CA SER A 235 -9.35 7.34 -5.86
C SER A 235 -9.67 7.57 -4.38
N GLU A 236 -10.87 7.15 -3.97
CA GLU A 236 -11.26 7.17 -2.55
C GLU A 236 -10.40 6.25 -1.69
N VAL A 237 -10.06 5.06 -2.19
CA VAL A 237 -9.19 4.09 -1.51
C VAL A 237 -7.79 4.69 -1.34
N ALA A 238 -7.29 5.23 -2.46
CA ALA A 238 -6.19 6.17 -2.61
C ALA A 238 -6.03 7.13 -1.44
N MET A 239 -6.92 8.13 -1.49
CA MET A 239 -6.86 9.29 -0.64
C MET A 239 -7.21 8.99 0.80
N ARG A 240 -8.03 7.98 1.10
CA ARG A 240 -8.26 7.56 2.49
C ARG A 240 -6.97 7.05 3.13
N ALA A 241 -6.20 6.24 2.41
CA ALA A 241 -4.91 5.75 2.91
C ALA A 241 -3.91 6.89 3.08
N VAL A 242 -3.76 7.76 2.06
CA VAL A 242 -2.84 8.91 2.12
C VAL A 242 -3.24 9.88 3.25
N ALA A 243 -4.50 10.30 3.33
CA ALA A 243 -5.00 11.26 4.31
C ALA A 243 -4.93 10.76 5.76
N SER A 244 -4.90 9.44 5.97
CA SER A 244 -4.70 8.83 7.30
C SER A 244 -3.23 8.79 7.73
N SER A 245 -2.29 8.96 6.81
CA SER A 245 -0.85 8.87 7.06
C SER A 245 -0.24 10.26 7.18
N GLN A 246 0.21 10.60 8.39
CA GLN A 246 0.88 11.88 8.66
C GLN A 246 2.09 12.09 7.74
N VAL A 247 2.93 11.06 7.58
CA VAL A 247 4.16 11.15 6.77
C VAL A 247 3.84 11.30 5.27
N ALA A 248 2.78 10.64 4.78
CA ALA A 248 2.37 10.81 3.38
C ALA A 248 1.77 12.18 3.14
N MET A 249 0.88 12.65 4.02
CA MET A 249 0.30 13.98 3.87
C MET A 249 1.31 15.11 4.06
N ALA A 250 2.32 14.96 4.91
CA ALA A 250 3.41 15.93 5.00
C ALA A 250 4.17 16.03 3.66
N ALA A 251 4.47 14.89 3.02
CA ALA A 251 5.11 14.86 1.71
C ALA A 251 4.23 15.47 0.61
N VAL A 252 2.93 15.12 0.59
CA VAL A 252 1.95 15.69 -0.35
C VAL A 252 1.83 17.19 -0.14
N ALA A 253 1.61 17.66 1.09
CA ALA A 253 1.46 19.07 1.45
C ALA A 253 2.68 19.93 1.04
N GLY A 254 3.88 19.35 1.11
CA GLY A 254 5.12 20.00 0.67
C GLY A 254 5.29 20.07 -0.85
N SER A 255 4.61 19.22 -1.63
CA SER A 255 4.76 19.15 -3.09
C SER A 255 3.68 19.96 -3.80
N GLN A 256 4.10 20.87 -4.68
CA GLN A 256 3.20 21.68 -5.49
C GLN A 256 2.37 20.83 -6.45
N VAL A 257 2.99 19.80 -7.05
CA VAL A 257 2.31 18.88 -7.98
C VAL A 257 1.24 18.08 -7.25
N ALA A 258 1.60 17.50 -6.10
CA ALA A 258 0.68 16.69 -5.31
C ALA A 258 -0.49 17.52 -4.77
N MET A 259 -0.22 18.69 -4.17
CA MET A 259 -1.28 19.52 -3.62
C MET A 259 -2.18 20.12 -4.70
N ALA A 260 -1.68 20.46 -5.88
CA ALA A 260 -2.54 20.88 -6.99
C ALA A 260 -3.52 19.75 -7.39
N ALA A 261 -3.04 18.51 -7.47
CA ALA A 261 -3.91 17.37 -7.77
C ALA A 261 -4.94 17.10 -6.66
N VAL A 262 -4.54 17.17 -5.39
CA VAL A 262 -5.42 16.98 -4.24
C VAL A 262 -6.47 18.09 -4.16
N ALA A 263 -6.04 19.35 -4.19
CA ALA A 263 -6.92 20.51 -4.09
C ALA A 263 -7.87 20.61 -5.30
N GLY A 264 -7.43 20.19 -6.48
CA GLY A 264 -8.24 20.11 -7.69
C GLY A 264 -9.26 18.96 -7.72
N SER A 265 -9.16 17.96 -6.83
CA SER A 265 -10.05 16.80 -6.81
C SER A 265 -11.07 16.87 -5.67
N GLN A 266 -12.35 16.78 -6.01
CA GLN A 266 -13.44 16.68 -5.02
C GLN A 266 -13.34 15.39 -4.19
N VAL A 267 -12.93 14.28 -4.80
CA VAL A 267 -12.74 12.99 -4.11
C VAL A 267 -11.65 13.10 -3.05
N ALA A 268 -10.52 13.71 -3.42
CA ALA A 268 -9.41 13.93 -2.50
C ALA A 268 -9.79 14.91 -1.39
N MET A 269 -10.45 16.03 -1.73
CA MET A 269 -10.89 17.02 -0.75
C MET A 269 -11.93 16.47 0.23
N ALA A 270 -12.83 15.58 -0.20
CA ALA A 270 -13.75 14.89 0.70
C ALA A 270 -13.00 14.00 1.71
N ALA A 271 -11.96 13.28 1.28
CA ALA A 271 -11.12 12.47 2.16
C ALA A 271 -10.27 13.33 3.12
N VAL A 272 -9.72 14.46 2.64
CA VAL A 272 -8.98 15.42 3.47
C VAL A 272 -9.89 16.05 4.51
N ALA A 273 -11.12 16.43 4.14
CA ALA A 273 -12.03 17.16 5.00
C ALA A 273 -12.45 16.39 6.26
N VAL A 274 -12.42 15.06 6.21
CA VAL A 274 -12.72 14.18 7.35
C VAL A 274 -11.48 13.72 8.10
N SER A 275 -10.28 14.14 7.70
CA SER A 275 -9.01 13.77 8.34
C SER A 275 -8.38 14.95 9.08
N SER A 276 -8.45 14.92 10.41
CA SER A 276 -7.77 15.92 11.25
C SER A 276 -6.25 15.94 11.06
N VAL A 277 -5.66 14.78 10.71
CA VAL A 277 -4.23 14.63 10.44
C VAL A 277 -3.88 15.32 9.13
N ALA A 278 -4.62 15.05 8.05
CA ALA A 278 -4.36 15.68 6.75
C ALA A 278 -4.51 17.20 6.81
N LEU A 279 -5.58 17.69 7.46
CA LEU A 279 -5.81 19.12 7.65
C LEU A 279 -4.66 19.77 8.41
N ALA A 280 -4.14 19.12 9.45
CA ALA A 280 -3.02 19.66 10.22
C ALA A 280 -1.76 19.76 9.36
N GLU A 281 -1.40 18.71 8.62
CA GLU A 281 -0.22 18.72 7.75
C GLU A 281 -0.33 19.76 6.63
N ILE A 282 -1.49 19.90 6.00
CA ILE A 282 -1.70 20.86 4.91
C ILE A 282 -1.47 22.30 5.39
N ILE A 283 -2.08 22.70 6.51
CA ILE A 283 -2.02 24.09 6.95
C ILE A 283 -0.65 24.52 7.48
N GLN A 284 0.22 23.59 7.84
CA GLN A 284 1.60 23.92 8.23
C GLN A 284 2.43 24.39 7.03
N THR A 285 2.05 24.01 5.81
CA THR A 285 2.81 24.32 4.60
C THR A 285 2.21 25.50 3.82
N ALA A 286 3.05 26.43 3.38
CA ALA A 286 2.60 27.51 2.48
C ALA A 286 2.09 26.95 1.14
N THR A 287 2.75 25.91 0.61
CA THR A 287 2.35 25.18 -0.60
C THR A 287 0.93 24.64 -0.49
N GLY A 288 0.61 23.93 0.61
CA GLY A 288 -0.73 23.38 0.83
C GLY A 288 -1.80 24.46 0.96
N ARG A 289 -1.54 25.53 1.73
CA ARG A 289 -2.47 26.67 1.83
C ARG A 289 -2.71 27.33 0.48
N ALA A 290 -1.65 27.62 -0.28
CA ALA A 290 -1.74 28.26 -1.60
C ALA A 290 -2.54 27.40 -2.60
N ALA A 291 -2.34 26.08 -2.60
CA ALA A 291 -3.11 25.19 -3.47
C ALA A 291 -4.60 25.18 -3.12
N LEU A 292 -4.95 25.14 -1.83
CA LEU A 292 -6.35 25.19 -1.40
C LEU A 292 -7.02 26.54 -1.73
N ILE A 293 -6.28 27.65 -1.63
CA ILE A 293 -6.77 28.98 -2.05
C ILE A 293 -7.00 29.01 -3.57
N ALA A 294 -6.06 28.50 -4.37
CA ALA A 294 -6.17 28.45 -5.83
C ALA A 294 -7.36 27.59 -6.30
N HIS A 295 -7.75 26.58 -5.51
CA HIS A 295 -8.92 25.73 -5.74
C HIS A 295 -10.05 26.04 -4.76
N ASN A 296 -10.34 27.33 -4.57
CA ASN A 296 -11.35 27.82 -3.62
C ASN A 296 -12.69 27.09 -3.74
N ASP A 297 -13.20 26.84 -4.95
CA ASP A 297 -14.50 26.17 -5.14
C ASP A 297 -14.55 24.78 -4.45
N ASN A 298 -13.48 23.99 -4.58
CA ASN A 298 -13.39 22.68 -3.92
C ASN A 298 -13.21 22.81 -2.41
N LEU A 299 -12.39 23.77 -1.95
CA LEU A 299 -12.20 24.07 -0.54
C LEU A 299 -13.53 24.48 0.12
N GLN A 300 -14.27 25.39 -0.51
CA GLN A 300 -15.57 25.83 -0.01
C GLN A 300 -16.59 24.71 -0.08
N ALA A 301 -16.58 23.84 -1.09
CA ALA A 301 -17.52 22.72 -1.21
C ALA A 301 -17.49 21.80 0.03
N VAL A 302 -16.31 21.60 0.64
CA VAL A 302 -16.14 20.73 1.82
C VAL A 302 -16.04 21.49 3.16
N ARG A 303 -16.22 22.83 3.17
CA ARG A 303 -16.02 23.68 4.35
C ARG A 303 -16.77 23.23 5.61
N GLN A 304 -18.00 22.73 5.45
CA GLN A 304 -18.81 22.24 6.56
C GLN A 304 -18.21 20.97 7.17
N GLN A 305 -17.76 20.02 6.33
CA GLN A 305 -17.11 18.79 6.79
C GLN A 305 -15.79 19.11 7.50
N ILE A 306 -14.98 20.03 6.96
CA ILE A 306 -13.75 20.49 7.61
C ILE A 306 -14.08 21.10 8.99
N TYR A 307 -15.11 21.96 9.07
CA TYR A 307 -15.53 22.57 10.33
C TYR A 307 -15.90 21.52 11.37
N ASP A 308 -16.69 20.51 11.00
CA ASP A 308 -17.13 19.46 11.91
C ASP A 308 -15.93 18.63 12.42
N THR A 309 -14.98 18.29 11.55
CA THR A 309 -13.73 17.60 11.90
C THR A 309 -12.85 18.40 12.86
N VAL A 310 -12.66 19.70 12.56
CA VAL A 310 -11.85 20.62 13.36
C VAL A 310 -12.50 20.85 14.72
N LYS A 311 -13.80 21.11 14.75
CA LYS A 311 -14.56 21.32 15.99
C LYS A 311 -14.47 20.15 16.95
N ALA A 312 -14.37 18.92 16.43
CA ALA A 312 -14.24 17.71 17.24
C ALA A 312 -12.83 17.50 17.83
N SER A 313 -11.77 18.08 17.24
CA SER A 313 -10.39 17.63 17.51
C SER A 313 -9.33 18.73 17.63
N TRP A 314 -9.69 19.99 17.43
CA TRP A 314 -8.82 21.16 17.45
C TRP A 314 -9.33 22.19 18.47
N LYS A 315 -8.49 23.18 18.78
CA LYS A 315 -8.82 24.24 19.74
C LYS A 315 -9.29 25.49 19.03
N ARG A 316 -10.46 25.99 19.41
CA ARG A 316 -10.91 27.33 18.99
C ARG A 316 -10.14 28.38 19.76
N LYS A 317 -9.25 29.10 19.07
CA LYS A 317 -8.41 30.15 19.66
C LYS A 317 -9.12 31.49 19.72
N VAL A 318 -9.93 31.79 18.71
CA VAL A 318 -10.67 33.05 18.61
C VAL A 318 -12.10 32.77 18.18
N ASN A 319 -13.03 33.53 18.76
CA ASN A 319 -14.33 33.79 18.16
C ASN A 319 -14.64 35.27 18.31
N VAL A 320 -15.13 35.88 17.23
CA VAL A 320 -15.46 37.30 17.20
C VAL A 320 -16.69 37.52 16.33
N ASN A 321 -17.50 38.50 16.66
CA ASN A 321 -18.50 39.03 15.75
C ASN A 321 -18.43 40.54 15.67
N GLY A 322 -18.99 41.08 14.59
CA GLY A 322 -19.07 42.51 14.40
C GLY A 322 -19.52 42.87 13.00
N GLY A 323 -19.90 44.13 12.85
CA GLY A 323 -20.29 44.73 11.59
C GLY A 323 -19.70 46.11 11.42
N SER A 324 -19.93 46.68 10.25
CA SER A 324 -19.56 48.06 9.92
C SER A 324 -20.78 48.82 9.45
N SER A 325 -21.06 49.99 10.03
CA SER A 325 -22.19 50.84 9.66
C SER A 325 -21.88 51.78 8.48
N SER A 326 -20.61 52.10 8.19
CA SER A 326 -20.28 53.13 7.19
C SER A 326 -18.81 53.10 6.73
N SER A 327 -18.40 52.10 5.93
CA SER A 327 -17.08 52.05 5.27
C SER A 327 -17.00 50.91 4.24
N PRO A 328 -17.63 51.00 3.05
CA PRO A 328 -17.36 50.04 2.00
C PRO A 328 -15.91 50.21 1.52
N GLY A 329 -15.25 49.12 1.18
CA GLY A 329 -13.91 49.18 0.60
C GLY A 329 -12.76 48.86 1.56
N VAL A 330 -13.03 48.66 2.85
CA VAL A 330 -12.02 48.42 3.90
C VAL A 330 -12.20 47.06 4.59
N GLU A 331 -11.17 46.61 5.32
CA GLU A 331 -11.29 45.47 6.23
C GLU A 331 -12.08 45.85 7.48
N ALA A 332 -13.02 45.00 7.89
CA ALA A 332 -13.76 45.16 9.13
C ALA A 332 -12.84 44.93 10.34
N THR A 333 -13.04 45.65 11.45
CA THR A 333 -12.21 45.57 12.67
C THR A 333 -12.09 44.15 13.25
N ILE A 334 -13.10 43.30 13.04
CA ILE A 334 -13.10 41.88 13.44
C ILE A 334 -12.07 41.02 12.70
N THR A 335 -11.39 41.59 11.72
CA THR A 335 -10.28 40.97 10.99
C THR A 335 -9.02 40.81 11.85
N ASN A 336 -8.71 41.76 12.74
CA ASN A 336 -7.44 41.73 13.47
C ASN A 336 -7.22 40.45 14.29
N PRO A 337 -8.22 39.92 15.02
CA PRO A 337 -8.05 38.70 15.83
C PRO A 337 -7.85 37.42 15.01
N ILE A 338 -8.19 37.39 13.73
CA ILE A 338 -8.12 36.19 12.87
C ILE A 338 -6.89 36.16 11.95
N LYS A 339 -5.97 37.14 12.08
CA LYS A 339 -4.75 37.19 11.26
C LYS A 339 -3.68 36.19 11.69
N SER A 340 -3.67 35.75 12.95
CA SER A 340 -2.59 34.93 13.51
C SER A 340 -3.08 33.78 14.40
N PRO A 341 -2.39 32.62 14.40
CA PRO A 341 -1.21 32.30 13.59
C PRO A 341 -1.59 31.94 12.15
N GLU A 342 -0.62 31.96 11.22
CA GLU A 342 -0.84 31.68 9.79
C GLU A 342 -1.30 30.22 9.54
N ASN A 343 -0.77 29.28 10.33
CA ASN A 343 -1.12 27.86 10.33
C ASN A 343 -2.43 27.59 11.10
N ALA A 344 -3.44 28.43 10.91
CA ALA A 344 -4.78 28.27 11.47
C ALA A 344 -5.83 28.14 10.37
N LEU A 345 -6.98 27.57 10.71
CA LEU A 345 -8.18 27.61 9.88
C LEU A 345 -9.15 28.67 10.40
N VAL A 346 -9.71 29.45 9.48
CA VAL A 346 -10.68 30.51 9.74
C VAL A 346 -12.01 30.10 9.13
N PHE A 347 -13.08 30.12 9.92
CA PHE A 347 -14.43 29.85 9.44
C PHE A 347 -15.31 31.07 9.66
N ALA A 348 -16.15 31.40 8.70
CA ALA A 348 -17.02 32.55 8.76
C ALA A 348 -18.50 32.18 8.58
N CYS A 349 -19.33 32.73 9.45
CA CYS A 349 -20.77 32.85 9.31
C CYS A 349 -21.06 34.31 8.95
N LEU A 350 -21.32 34.54 7.67
CA LEU A 350 -21.43 35.85 7.05
C LEU A 350 -22.91 36.25 6.96
N GLY A 351 -23.20 37.53 7.15
CA GLY A 351 -24.55 38.06 7.12
C GLY A 351 -24.57 39.58 7.02
N HIS A 352 -25.69 40.16 7.41
CA HIS A 352 -25.90 41.61 7.42
C HIS A 352 -26.43 42.08 8.77
N TYR A 353 -26.26 43.37 9.07
CA TYR A 353 -26.79 43.99 10.28
C TYR A 353 -28.31 44.02 10.25
N ASN A 354 -28.92 44.10 11.43
CA ASN A 354 -30.37 44.04 11.60
C ASN A 354 -31.06 45.19 10.83
N GLY A 355 -32.05 44.87 10.00
CA GLY A 355 -32.74 45.85 9.16
C GLY A 355 -32.01 46.29 7.88
N HIS A 356 -30.77 45.85 7.64
CA HIS A 356 -29.97 46.24 6.48
C HIS A 356 -29.68 45.07 5.53
N THR A 357 -30.69 44.62 4.80
CA THR A 357 -30.61 43.44 3.91
C THR A 357 -29.61 43.54 2.76
N ARG A 358 -29.11 44.74 2.47
CA ARG A 358 -28.09 45.01 1.44
C ARG A 358 -26.65 45.00 1.98
N GLY A 359 -26.48 44.68 3.27
CA GLY A 359 -25.16 44.58 3.88
C GLY A 359 -24.41 43.36 3.38
N VAL A 360 -23.12 43.57 3.06
CA VAL A 360 -22.29 42.51 2.49
C VAL A 360 -20.93 42.50 3.15
N HIS A 361 -20.61 41.35 3.75
CA HIS A 361 -19.24 40.99 4.12
C HIS A 361 -18.74 39.86 3.21
N GLN A 362 -17.47 39.96 2.83
CA GLN A 362 -16.75 38.92 2.12
C GLN A 362 -15.63 38.39 3.01
N LEU A 363 -15.54 37.08 3.16
CA LEU A 363 -14.31 36.45 3.64
C LEU A 363 -13.31 36.46 2.49
N LYS A 364 -12.14 37.05 2.71
CA LYS A 364 -11.02 37.00 1.78
C LYS A 364 -9.93 36.07 2.30
N HIS A 365 -9.28 35.37 1.39
CA HIS A 365 -8.06 34.62 1.67
C HIS A 365 -6.90 35.56 2.00
N PRO A 366 -5.81 35.04 2.61
CA PRO A 366 -4.61 35.83 2.89
C PRO A 366 -4.00 36.51 1.65
N ASP A 367 -4.21 35.96 0.45
CA ASP A 367 -3.77 36.55 -0.82
C ASP A 367 -4.71 37.65 -1.36
N GLY A 368 -5.80 37.93 -0.66
CA GLY A 368 -6.81 38.93 -1.02
C GLY A 368 -7.91 38.43 -1.96
N SER A 369 -7.83 37.20 -2.46
CA SER A 369 -8.90 36.59 -3.26
C SER A 369 -10.14 36.34 -2.39
N ILE A 370 -11.33 36.29 -3.01
CA ILE A 370 -12.59 36.10 -2.28
C ILE A 370 -12.78 34.61 -2.00
N ALA A 371 -12.88 34.26 -0.71
CA ALA A 371 -13.20 32.91 -0.26
C ALA A 371 -14.71 32.67 -0.28
N ALA A 372 -15.48 33.58 0.32
CA ALA A 372 -16.92 33.48 0.42
C ALA A 372 -17.59 34.84 0.62
N GLN A 373 -18.89 34.91 0.36
CA GLN A 373 -19.73 36.08 0.60
C GLN A 373 -20.99 35.65 1.37
N ASN A 374 -21.58 36.56 2.15
CA ASN A 374 -22.81 36.24 2.87
C ASN A 374 -23.95 35.80 1.95
N PRO A 375 -24.74 34.81 2.38
CA PRO A 375 -25.96 34.43 1.69
C PRO A 375 -27.04 35.51 1.86
N PRO A 376 -28.08 35.47 1.02
CA PRO A 376 -29.23 36.34 1.19
C PRO A 376 -29.96 36.04 2.52
N GLY A 377 -30.36 37.09 3.22
CA GLY A 377 -31.27 37.02 4.36
C GLY A 377 -30.68 36.60 5.71
N ARG A 378 -29.37 36.29 5.81
CA ARG A 378 -28.78 36.01 7.14
C ARG A 378 -28.62 37.29 7.95
N VAL A 379 -29.45 37.42 8.97
CA VAL A 379 -29.48 38.59 9.86
C VAL A 379 -28.58 38.36 11.08
N HIS A 380 -27.65 39.29 11.30
CA HIS A 380 -26.92 39.50 12.55
C HIS A 380 -26.33 38.20 13.17
N PRO A 381 -25.47 37.46 12.45
CA PRO A 381 -24.88 36.24 12.98
C PRO A 381 -23.96 36.52 14.18
N THR A 382 -24.27 35.94 15.34
CA THR A 382 -23.45 36.04 16.57
C THR A 382 -22.77 34.72 16.96
N SER A 383 -23.04 33.65 16.21
CA SER A 383 -22.47 32.31 16.37
C SER A 383 -22.38 31.60 15.01
N MET A 384 -21.69 30.44 14.97
CA MET A 384 -21.54 29.62 13.76
C MET A 384 -22.82 28.81 13.49
N VAL A 385 -23.90 29.49 13.09
CA VAL A 385 -25.17 28.83 12.69
C VAL A 385 -25.09 28.17 11.32
N ALA A 386 -24.13 28.58 10.48
CA ALA A 386 -23.75 27.94 9.24
C ALA A 386 -22.34 28.40 8.84
N VAL A 387 -21.61 27.51 8.17
CA VAL A 387 -20.27 27.79 7.65
C VAL A 387 -20.42 28.30 6.22
N ASP A 388 -20.34 29.61 5.99
CA ASP A 388 -20.41 30.16 4.63
C ASP A 388 -19.07 30.15 3.93
N GLY A 389 -17.99 30.31 4.69
CA GLY A 389 -16.64 30.37 4.16
C GLY A 389 -15.63 29.73 5.08
N ILE A 390 -14.61 29.10 4.48
CA ILE A 390 -13.38 28.69 5.14
C ILE A 390 -12.18 29.42 4.50
N SER A 391 -11.18 29.74 5.31
CA SER A 391 -9.90 30.32 4.89
C SER A 391 -8.81 29.96 5.91
N PHE A 392 -7.67 30.62 5.83
CA PHE A 392 -6.51 30.39 6.70
C PHE A 392 -6.21 31.62 7.57
N GLY A 393 -5.35 31.45 8.58
CA GLY A 393 -4.77 32.57 9.30
C GLY A 393 -4.18 33.59 8.33
N GLY A 394 -4.51 34.87 8.54
CA GLY A 394 -4.17 35.97 7.62
C GLY A 394 -5.34 36.43 6.76
N ALA A 395 -6.45 35.70 6.75
CA ALA A 395 -7.71 36.08 6.13
C ALA A 395 -8.24 37.44 6.62
N SER A 396 -9.20 38.00 5.87
CA SER A 396 -9.91 39.21 6.29
C SER A 396 -11.40 39.16 6.03
N ILE A 397 -12.13 39.93 6.83
CA ILE A 397 -13.53 40.23 6.57
C ILE A 397 -13.58 41.59 5.89
N TYR A 398 -13.91 41.59 4.61
CA TYR A 398 -13.97 42.78 3.78
C TYR A 398 -15.40 43.32 3.70
N VAL A 399 -15.55 44.63 3.92
CA VAL A 399 -16.84 45.31 3.83
C VAL A 399 -17.10 45.65 2.35
N ALA A 400 -17.79 44.75 1.65
CA ALA A 400 -18.16 44.97 0.25
C ALA A 400 -19.36 45.94 0.12
N SER A 401 -20.23 45.99 1.12
CA SER A 401 -21.35 46.93 1.22
C SER A 401 -21.60 47.30 2.68
N ASN A 402 -22.06 48.53 2.93
CA ASN A 402 -22.37 49.02 4.28
C ASN A 402 -23.32 48.08 5.02
N PHE A 403 -23.16 47.99 6.33
CA PHE A 403 -24.01 47.19 7.23
C PHE A 403 -23.85 45.68 7.04
N GLY A 404 -22.70 45.18 6.59
CA GLY A 404 -22.36 43.78 6.76
C GLY A 404 -22.16 43.43 8.25
N TYR A 405 -22.45 42.19 8.63
CA TYR A 405 -22.22 41.69 9.98
C TYR A 405 -21.81 40.22 9.91
N SER A 406 -20.82 39.79 10.68
CA SER A 406 -20.32 38.41 10.61
C SER A 406 -19.90 37.90 11.97
N TYR A 407 -19.96 36.59 12.12
CA TYR A 407 -19.29 35.83 13.17
C TYR A 407 -18.18 35.00 12.55
N VAL A 408 -17.00 35.00 13.17
CA VAL A 408 -15.82 34.32 12.66
C VAL A 408 -15.14 33.56 13.79
N GLU A 409 -14.66 32.36 13.50
CA GLU A 409 -13.85 31.56 14.40
C GLU A 409 -12.48 31.28 13.78
N LEU A 410 -11.44 31.25 14.62
CA LEU A 410 -10.11 30.78 14.24
C LEU A 410 -9.75 29.56 15.08
N TRP A 411 -9.27 28.50 14.43
CA TRP A 411 -8.98 27.21 15.01
C TRP A 411 -7.53 26.78 14.75
N THR A 412 -6.90 26.23 15.76
CA THR A 412 -5.51 25.72 15.72
C THR A 412 -5.45 24.29 16.22
N LYS A 413 -4.50 23.51 15.71
CA LYS A 413 -4.29 22.13 16.18
C LYS A 413 -3.66 22.06 17.58
N GLU A 414 -3.01 23.14 18.01
CA GLU A 414 -2.30 23.32 19.31
C GLU A 414 -3.21 23.45 20.54
#